data_AF-A0A1Y1QBD0-F1
#
_entry.id   AF-A0A1Y1QBD0-F1
#
_cell.length_a   1.000
_cell.length_b   1.000
_cell.length_c   1.000
_cell.angle_alpha   90.00
_cell.angle_beta   90.00
_cell.angle_gamma   90.00
#
_symmetry.space_group_name_H-M   'P 1'
#
loop_
_entity.id
_entity.type
_entity.pdbx_description
1 polymer ?
#
loop_
_entity_poly.entity_id
_entity_poly.type
_entity_poly.pdbx_seq_one_letter_code
_entity_poly.pdbx_strand_id
1 'polypeptide(L)'
;MKWVTRERPKIDRIACPWLITRFIDKEAEFLYVPADQVLTVAETSGATPYDIPGVEYSHVGELCSFDAFLKLYAWCKHTQQETHSWNYPA
;
A
#
# COMPACT_ATOMS: atom_id res chain seq x y z
N MET A 1 -1.68 -11.59 -5.34
CA MET A 1 -2.60 -11.14 -4.25
C MET A 1 -3.41 -9.94 -4.73
N LYS A 2 -4.64 -9.75 -4.24
CA LYS A 2 -5.46 -8.58 -4.60
C LYS A 2 -5.51 -7.57 -3.45
N TRP A 3 -5.40 -6.30 -3.78
CA TRP A 3 -5.41 -5.18 -2.85
C TRP A 3 -6.45 -4.17 -3.28
N VAL A 4 -7.14 -3.53 -2.33
CA VAL A 4 -8.15 -2.52 -2.63
C VAL A 4 -7.96 -1.28 -1.76
N THR A 5 -8.08 -0.10 -2.36
CA THR A 5 -8.09 1.18 -1.64
C THR A 5 -9.04 2.17 -2.32
N ARG A 6 -9.19 3.35 -1.72
CA ARG A 6 -10.04 4.39 -2.29
C ARG A 6 -9.43 5.03 -3.53
N GLU A 7 -10.28 5.41 -4.48
CA GLU A 7 -9.93 6.21 -5.64
C GLU A 7 -9.34 7.58 -5.25
N ARG A 8 -8.72 8.26 -6.23
CA ARG A 8 -7.94 9.50 -6.04
C ARG A 8 -6.76 9.28 -5.08
N PRO A 9 -5.83 8.35 -5.44
CA PRO A 9 -4.73 7.99 -4.58
C PRO A 9 -3.81 9.18 -4.33
N LYS A 10 -3.53 9.46 -3.05
CA LYS A 10 -2.43 10.31 -2.62
C LYS A 10 -1.13 9.50 -2.62
N ILE A 11 0.01 10.15 -2.37
CA ILE A 11 1.36 9.56 -2.41
C ILE A 11 1.42 8.15 -1.77
N ASP A 12 0.84 7.97 -0.58
CA ASP A 12 0.88 6.69 0.14
C ASP A 12 0.19 5.53 -0.62
N ARG A 13 -0.91 5.83 -1.33
CA ARG A 13 -1.69 4.86 -2.12
C ARG A 13 -1.07 4.56 -3.49
N ILE A 14 0.05 5.21 -3.83
CA ILE A 14 0.88 4.90 -5.01
C ILE A 14 2.17 4.21 -4.57
N ALA A 15 2.75 4.63 -3.44
CA ALA A 15 3.95 4.04 -2.87
C ALA A 15 3.73 2.58 -2.40
N CYS A 16 2.58 2.27 -1.79
CA CYS A 16 2.28 0.90 -1.35
C CYS A 16 2.21 -0.09 -2.52
N PRO A 17 1.47 0.17 -3.62
CA PRO A 17 1.51 -0.69 -4.81
C PRO A 17 2.91 -0.89 -5.39
N TRP A 18 3.72 0.17 -5.46
CA TRP A 18 5.11 0.06 -5.94
C TRP A 18 5.94 -0.88 -5.06
N LEU A 19 5.86 -0.72 -3.73
CA LEU A 19 6.61 -1.57 -2.79
C LEU A 19 6.16 -3.02 -2.87
N ILE A 20 4.84 -3.25 -2.88
CA ILE A 20 4.26 -4.60 -2.95
C ILE A 20 4.67 -5.29 -4.25
N THR A 21 4.49 -4.63 -5.40
CA THR A 21 4.85 -5.21 -6.71
C THR A 21 6.34 -5.46 -6.87
N ARG A 22 7.18 -4.69 -6.17
CA ARG A 22 8.64 -4.80 -6.30
C ARG A 22 9.25 -5.85 -5.39
N PHE A 23 8.76 -5.98 -4.16
CA PHE A 23 9.44 -6.74 -3.11
C PHE A 23 8.61 -7.86 -2.48
N ILE A 24 7.28 -7.82 -2.60
CA ILE A 24 6.39 -8.77 -1.93
C ILE A 24 5.78 -9.73 -2.93
N ASP A 25 5.09 -9.20 -3.94
CA ASP A 25 4.32 -9.97 -4.90
C ASP A 25 4.25 -9.22 -6.24
N LYS A 26 5.02 -9.70 -7.23
CA LYS A 26 5.09 -9.12 -8.58
C LYS A 26 3.78 -9.22 -9.36
N GLU A 27 2.90 -10.13 -8.98
CA GLU A 27 1.61 -10.36 -9.64
C GLU A 27 0.45 -9.74 -8.83
N ALA A 28 0.75 -8.81 -7.92
CA ALA A 28 -0.26 -8.12 -7.14
C ALA A 28 -1.16 -7.25 -8.03
N GLU A 29 -2.48 -7.37 -7.84
CA GLU A 29 -3.49 -6.56 -8.49
C GLU A 29 -4.04 -5.51 -7.52
N PHE A 30 -4.29 -4.30 -8.02
CA PHE A 30 -4.77 -3.18 -7.22
C PHE A 30 -6.09 -2.64 -7.75
N LEU A 31 -7.09 -2.60 -6.89
CA LEU A 31 -8.41 -2.06 -7.15
C LEU A 31 -8.53 -0.69 -6.48
N TYR A 32 -8.97 0.31 -7.25
CA TYR A 32 -9.26 1.66 -6.77
C TYR A 32 -10.74 1.93 -6.93
N VAL A 33 -11.45 2.15 -5.82
CA VAL A 33 -12.91 2.26 -5.80
C VAL A 33 -13.37 3.43 -4.95
N PRO A 34 -14.61 3.92 -5.07
CA PRO A 34 -15.15 4.93 -4.16
C PRO A 34 -14.95 4.55 -2.69
N ALA A 35 -14.69 5.53 -1.82
CA ALA A 35 -14.26 5.29 -0.44
C ALA A 35 -15.28 4.47 0.38
N ASP A 36 -16.56 4.65 0.11
CA ASP A 36 -17.69 3.92 0.69
C ASP A 36 -17.84 2.48 0.16
N GLN A 37 -17.13 2.12 -0.90
CA GLN A 37 -17.19 0.80 -1.55
C GLN A 37 -15.99 -0.09 -1.23
N VAL A 38 -14.94 0.44 -0.60
CA VAL A 38 -13.67 -0.30 -0.38
C VAL A 38 -13.90 -1.61 0.38
N LEU A 39 -14.71 -1.59 1.45
CA LEU A 39 -14.98 -2.80 2.26
C LEU A 39 -15.84 -3.81 1.49
N THR A 40 -16.89 -3.35 0.80
CA THR A 40 -17.74 -4.20 -0.02
C THR A 40 -16.94 -4.89 -1.13
N VAL A 41 -16.03 -4.16 -1.77
CA VAL A 41 -15.16 -4.70 -2.83
C VAL A 41 -14.11 -5.63 -2.25
N ALA A 42 -13.57 -5.34 -1.06
CA ALA A 42 -12.66 -6.24 -0.35
C ALA A 42 -13.32 -7.61 -0.11
N GLU A 43 -14.52 -7.62 0.46
CA GLU A 43 -15.27 -8.86 0.75
C GLU A 43 -15.62 -9.64 -0.52
N THR A 44 -16.11 -8.96 -1.55
CA THR A 44 -16.59 -9.62 -2.78
C THR A 44 -15.46 -10.11 -3.69
N SER A 45 -14.31 -9.43 -3.69
CA SER A 45 -13.16 -9.79 -4.55
C SER A 45 -12.07 -10.59 -3.82
N GLY A 46 -12.20 -10.76 -2.49
CA GLY A 46 -11.16 -11.32 -1.63
C GLY A 46 -9.91 -10.44 -1.56
N ALA A 47 -10.04 -9.14 -1.87
CA ALA A 47 -8.93 -8.20 -1.85
C ALA A 47 -8.68 -7.67 -0.44
N THR A 48 -7.41 -7.50 -0.08
CA THR A 48 -7.02 -6.91 1.20
C THR A 48 -7.20 -5.40 1.15
N PRO A 49 -8.06 -4.80 2.01
CA PRO A 49 -8.24 -3.36 2.06
C PRO A 49 -7.06 -2.69 2.78
N TYR A 50 -6.59 -1.56 2.26
CA TYR A 50 -5.49 -0.79 2.88
C TYR A 50 -5.70 0.72 2.78
N ASP A 51 -5.11 1.46 3.73
CA ASP A 51 -5.15 2.93 3.81
C ASP A 51 -6.60 3.49 3.83
N ILE A 52 -7.47 2.84 4.61
CA ILE A 52 -8.81 3.31 4.97
C ILE A 52 -9.00 3.25 6.50
N PRO A 53 -9.87 4.08 7.11
CA PRO A 53 -10.11 4.03 8.55
C PRO A 53 -10.71 2.69 8.99
N GLY A 54 -10.21 2.12 10.09
CA GLY A 54 -10.82 0.94 10.72
C GLY A 54 -10.42 -0.42 10.16
N VAL A 55 -9.46 -0.48 9.22
CA VAL A 55 -8.86 -1.76 8.76
C VAL A 55 -7.50 -2.00 9.40
N GLU A 56 -7.03 -3.25 9.35
CA GLU A 56 -5.75 -3.70 9.90
C GLU A 56 -4.55 -2.87 9.40
N TYR A 57 -4.62 -2.37 8.16
CA TYR A 57 -3.65 -1.45 7.54
C TYR A 57 -4.16 0.00 7.52
N SER A 58 -4.59 0.51 8.67
CA SER A 58 -4.94 1.91 8.90
C SER A 58 -3.83 2.64 9.68
N HIS A 59 -3.90 3.97 9.74
CA HIS A 59 -3.01 4.76 10.58
C HIS A 59 -3.13 4.35 12.05
N VAL A 60 -1.99 4.07 12.70
CA VAL A 60 -1.93 3.83 14.16
C VAL A 60 -1.16 4.97 14.82
N GLY A 61 -1.89 5.97 15.34
CA GLY A 61 -1.29 7.17 15.95
C GLY A 61 -0.61 8.07 14.90
N GLU A 62 0.64 8.47 15.13
CA GLU A 62 1.43 9.25 14.16
C GLU A 62 2.03 8.39 13.02
N LEU A 63 1.93 7.07 13.11
CA LEU A 63 2.50 6.14 12.15
C LEU A 63 1.52 5.90 10.99
N CYS A 64 2.01 6.06 9.76
CA CYS A 64 1.16 5.90 8.59
C CYS A 64 1.07 4.44 8.14
N SER A 65 0.17 4.15 7.20
CA SER A 65 -0.02 2.81 6.62
C SER A 65 1.31 2.21 6.11
N PHE A 66 2.26 3.05 5.71
CA PHE A 66 3.63 2.66 5.32
C PHE A 66 4.44 2.06 6.48
N ASP A 67 4.34 2.62 7.69
CA ASP A 67 5.03 2.10 8.88
C ASP A 67 4.45 0.75 9.33
N ALA A 68 3.16 0.52 9.10
CA ALA A 68 2.52 -0.77 9.32
C ALA A 68 3.06 -1.83 8.33
N PHE A 69 3.22 -1.48 7.04
CA PHE A 69 3.87 -2.35 6.06
C PHE A 69 5.34 -2.63 6.42
N LEU A 70 6.08 -1.63 6.90
CA LEU A 70 7.47 -1.80 7.37
C LEU A 70 7.58 -2.72 8.60
N LYS A 71 6.64 -2.64 9.55
CA LYS A 71 6.59 -3.52 10.72
C LYS A 71 6.18 -4.94 10.38
N LEU A 72 5.20 -5.13 9.49
CA LEU A 72 4.70 -6.45 9.11
C LEU A 72 5.68 -7.24 8.21
N TYR A 73 6.49 -6.56 7.40
CA TYR A 73 7.45 -7.21 6.50
C TYR A 73 8.92 -7.19 6.97
N ALA A 74 9.22 -6.60 8.12
CA ALA A 74 10.48 -6.78 8.87
C ALA A 74 11.81 -6.72 8.06
N TRP A 75 11.91 -5.90 7.01
CA TRP A 75 13.10 -5.88 6.13
C TRP A 75 13.81 -4.52 6.00
N CYS A 76 13.68 -3.63 6.96
CA CYS A 76 14.38 -2.33 6.93
C CYS A 76 15.64 -2.24 7.81
N LYS A 77 16.49 -3.27 7.84
CA LYS A 77 17.90 -3.08 8.24
C LYS A 77 18.88 -2.98 7.08
N HIS A 78 18.51 -3.35 5.85
CA HIS A 78 19.44 -3.34 4.70
C HIS A 78 19.07 -2.31 3.62
N THR A 79 17.83 -1.85 3.56
CA THR A 79 17.36 -0.91 2.52
C THR A 79 17.49 0.57 2.91
N GLN A 80 17.81 0.89 4.17
CA GLN A 80 18.03 2.29 4.62
C GLN A 80 19.23 2.97 3.93
N GLN A 81 20.13 2.20 3.32
CA GLN A 81 21.31 2.70 2.62
C GLN A 81 21.12 2.82 1.11
N GLU A 82 19.96 2.42 0.58
CA GLU A 82 19.70 2.55 -0.85
C GLU A 82 19.28 3.99 -1.18
N THR A 83 20.21 4.74 -1.78
CA THR A 83 19.90 6.04 -2.40
C THR A 83 19.40 5.81 -3.81
N HIS A 84 18.15 6.15 -4.10
CA HIS A 84 17.56 6.04 -5.44
C HIS A 84 17.56 7.42 -6.10
N SER A 85 18.48 7.63 -7.05
CA SER A 85 18.49 8.81 -7.91
C SER A 85 17.37 8.69 -8.94
N TRP A 86 16.29 9.44 -8.75
CA TRP A 86 15.23 9.57 -9.75
C TRP A 86 15.72 10.44 -10.90
N ASN A 87 16.24 9.82 -11.95
CA ASN A 87 16.52 10.51 -13.21
C ASN A 87 15.19 10.73 -13.94
N TYR A 88 14.59 11.90 -13.72
CA TYR A 88 13.53 12.40 -14.59
C TYR A 88 14.17 12.85 -15.91
N PRO A 89 13.81 12.26 -17.06
CA PRO A 89 14.15 12.87 -18.34
C PRO A 89 13.40 14.21 -18.45
N ALA A 90 14.13 15.24 -18.92
CA ALA A 90 13.65 16.61 -19.11
C ALA A 90 12.52 16.71 -20.15
#